data_AF-A0A8T4US30-F1
#
_entry.id   AF-A0A8T4US30-F1
#
_cell.length_a   1.000
_cell.length_b   1.000
_cell.length_c   1.000
_cell.angle_alpha   90.00
_cell.angle_beta   90.00
_cell.angle_gamma   90.00
#
_symmetry.space_group_name_H-M   'P 1'
#
loop_
_entity.id
_entity.type
_entity.pdbx_description
1 polymer ?
#
loop_
_entity_poly.entity_id
_entity_poly.type
_entity_poly.pdbx_seq_one_letter_code
_entity_poly.pdbx_strand_id
1 'polypeptide(L)'
;MGVTALKQLVEVIVRKANDLKNKHTSEKNAPVNYACIFAQSREQYDSLVAVAQKIGGVIEETTTGPLFHIQPLHTVAGDLRLLKIRRPDTTRTELGDADFTVERYSEFKKRYVSRTGFKLVPRENFEMIELV
;
A
#
# COMPACT_ATOMS: atom_id res chain seq x y z
N MET A 1 -4.82 18.64 5.90
CA MET A 1 -3.49 18.19 5.40
C MET A 1 -3.22 18.83 4.03
N GLY A 2 -1.95 19.07 3.66
CA GLY A 2 -1.57 19.54 2.31
C GLY A 2 -0.93 18.43 1.46
N VAL A 3 -0.73 18.66 0.15
CA VAL A 3 -0.16 17.67 -0.78
C VAL A 3 1.23 17.18 -0.34
N THR A 4 2.09 18.09 0.13
CA THR A 4 3.43 17.73 0.64
C THR A 4 3.35 16.77 1.82
N ALA A 5 2.45 17.01 2.77
CA ALA A 5 2.25 16.15 3.94
C ALA A 5 1.68 14.78 3.55
N LEU A 6 0.78 14.71 2.55
CA LEU A 6 0.31 13.44 2.01
C LEU A 6 1.47 12.63 1.42
N LYS A 7 2.30 13.25 0.58
CA LYS A 7 3.47 12.60 -0.04
C LYS A 7 4.45 12.08 1.02
N GLN A 8 4.70 12.86 2.07
CA GLN A 8 5.55 12.43 3.19
C GLN A 8 4.96 11.24 3.96
N LEU A 9 3.64 11.22 4.19
CA LEU A 9 2.99 10.10 4.85
C LEU A 9 3.11 8.81 4.01
N VAL A 10 2.86 8.90 2.71
CA VAL A 10 3.04 7.76 1.79
C VAL A 10 4.48 7.28 1.81
N GLU A 11 5.46 8.19 1.76
CA GLU A 11 6.88 7.85 1.81
C GLU A 11 7.27 7.11 3.12
N VAL A 12 6.70 7.51 4.26
CA VAL A 12 6.90 6.81 5.53
C VAL A 12 6.33 5.40 5.50
N ILE A 13 5.13 5.22 4.96
CA ILE A 13 4.48 3.91 4.83
C ILE A 13 5.30 2.99 3.91
N VAL A 14 5.63 3.47 2.71
CA VAL A 14 6.39 2.69 1.71
C VAL A 14 7.77 2.32 2.24
N ARG A 15 8.47 3.24 2.92
CA ARG A 15 9.77 2.95 3.54
C ARG A 15 9.69 1.84 4.57
N LYS A 16 8.75 1.93 5.52
CA LYS A 16 8.56 0.90 6.56
C LYS A 16 8.20 -0.46 5.94
N ALA A 17 7.30 -0.47 4.96
CA ALA A 17 6.92 -1.69 4.25
C ALA A 17 8.10 -2.28 3.47
N ASN A 18 8.92 -1.44 2.82
CA ASN A 18 10.10 -1.87 2.08
C ASN A 18 11.17 -2.45 3.01
N ASP A 19 11.42 -1.81 4.16
CA ASP A 19 12.35 -2.31 5.17
C ASP A 19 11.89 -3.68 5.71
N LEU A 20 10.59 -3.84 5.96
CA LEU A 20 10.00 -5.11 6.39
C LEU A 20 10.13 -6.19 5.30
N LYS A 21 9.70 -5.91 4.07
CA LYS A 21 9.88 -6.81 2.91
C LYS A 21 11.34 -7.23 2.78
N ASN A 22 12.27 -6.28 2.87
CA ASN A 22 13.70 -6.54 2.76
C ASN A 22 14.17 -7.44 3.90
N LYS A 23 13.73 -7.23 5.14
CA LYS A 23 14.14 -8.08 6.25
C LYS A 23 13.73 -9.55 6.05
N HIS A 24 12.60 -9.81 5.39
CA HIS A 24 11.99 -11.14 5.32
C HIS A 24 12.10 -11.85 3.96
N THR A 25 12.53 -11.16 2.90
CA THR A 25 12.59 -11.70 1.53
C THR A 25 13.89 -11.34 0.79
N SER A 26 14.18 -12.03 -0.31
CA SER A 26 15.27 -11.68 -1.23
C SER A 26 14.86 -10.63 -2.27
N GLU A 27 13.59 -10.20 -2.29
CA GLU A 27 13.02 -9.28 -3.29
C GLU A 27 13.37 -7.82 -2.99
N LYS A 28 14.67 -7.54 -2.80
CA LYS A 28 15.16 -6.24 -2.32
C LYS A 28 14.78 -5.09 -3.25
N ASN A 29 14.77 -5.37 -4.55
CA ASN A 29 14.52 -4.40 -5.61
C ASN A 29 13.08 -4.44 -6.14
N ALA A 30 12.20 -5.26 -5.55
CA ALA A 30 10.81 -5.31 -5.99
C ALA A 30 10.16 -3.92 -5.87
N PRO A 31 9.62 -3.37 -6.98
CA PRO A 31 9.06 -2.03 -6.98
C PRO A 31 7.72 -2.01 -6.25
N VAL A 32 7.45 -0.90 -5.56
CA VAL A 32 6.12 -0.61 -5.02
C VAL A 32 5.15 -0.38 -6.17
N ASN A 33 3.91 -0.87 -6.07
CA ASN A 33 2.85 -0.57 -7.03
C ASN A 33 1.68 0.19 -6.39
N TYR A 34 1.42 -0.10 -5.11
CA TYR A 34 0.25 0.35 -4.39
C TYR A 34 0.62 0.66 -2.95
N ALA A 35 -0.01 1.68 -2.38
CA ALA A 35 0.01 1.96 -0.97
C ALA A 35 -1.39 2.30 -0.48
N CYS A 36 -1.71 1.86 0.73
CA CYS A 36 -2.93 2.26 1.42
C CYS A 36 -2.61 3.14 2.62
N ILE A 37 -3.41 4.17 2.84
CA ILE A 37 -3.44 4.93 4.09
C ILE A 37 -4.67 4.51 4.88
N PHE A 38 -4.48 4.18 6.15
CA PHE A 38 -5.56 3.92 7.09
C PHE A 38 -5.85 5.20 7.87
N ALA A 39 -6.94 5.88 7.53
CA ALA A 39 -7.37 7.04 8.31
C ALA A 39 -7.70 6.61 9.74
N GLN A 40 -7.37 7.45 10.71
CA GLN A 40 -7.56 7.22 12.14
C GLN A 40 -8.79 7.97 12.68
N SER A 41 -9.34 8.90 11.90
CA SER A 41 -10.59 9.60 12.20
C SER A 41 -11.32 9.99 10.92
N ARG A 42 -12.60 10.37 11.06
CA ARG A 42 -13.40 10.79 9.90
C ARG A 42 -12.86 12.08 9.29
N GLU A 43 -12.42 13.02 10.11
CA GLU A 43 -11.85 14.29 9.70
C GLU A 43 -10.53 14.07 8.94
N GLN A 44 -9.70 13.13 9.42
CA GLN A 44 -8.48 12.77 8.70
C GLN A 44 -8.80 12.11 7.36
N TYR A 45 -9.77 11.20 7.32
CA TYR A 45 -10.23 10.57 6.09
C TYR A 45 -10.68 11.60 5.05
N ASP A 46 -11.59 12.50 5.43
CA ASP A 46 -12.12 13.53 4.54
C ASP A 46 -10.99 14.45 4.05
N SER A 47 -10.04 14.82 4.92
CA SER A 47 -8.87 15.60 4.51
C SER A 47 -7.93 14.83 3.58
N LEU A 48 -7.71 13.54 3.79
CA LEU A 48 -6.83 12.72 2.94
C LEU A 48 -7.42 12.56 1.54
N VAL A 49 -8.72 12.23 1.47
CA VAL A 49 -9.46 12.11 0.20
C VAL A 49 -9.38 13.41 -0.60
N ALA A 50 -9.69 14.55 0.04
CA ALA A 50 -9.66 15.85 -0.63
C ALA A 50 -8.27 16.24 -1.15
N VAL A 51 -7.20 15.78 -0.51
CA VAL A 51 -5.82 16.03 -0.96
C VAL A 51 -5.41 15.04 -2.05
N ALA A 52 -5.78 13.76 -1.94
CA ALA A 52 -5.50 12.75 -2.96
C ALA A 52 -6.13 13.11 -4.32
N GLN A 53 -7.35 13.66 -4.30
CA GLN A 53 -8.04 14.19 -5.49
C GLN A 53 -7.26 15.30 -6.22
N LYS A 54 -6.35 16.01 -5.54
CA LYS A 54 -5.54 17.06 -6.17
C LYS A 54 -4.36 16.50 -6.98
N ILE A 55 -3.99 15.24 -6.75
CA ILE A 55 -2.84 14.60 -7.39
C ILE A 55 -3.23 13.38 -8.22
N GLY A 56 -4.52 13.06 -8.31
CA GLY A 56 -5.02 11.89 -9.03
C GLY A 56 -6.53 11.83 -9.13
N GLY A 57 -7.01 10.90 -9.95
CA GLY A 57 -8.44 10.60 -10.12
C GLY A 57 -8.82 9.32 -9.39
N VAL A 58 -10.05 9.24 -8.88
CA VAL A 58 -10.62 7.98 -8.39
C VAL A 58 -10.81 7.06 -9.58
N ILE A 59 -10.29 5.83 -9.48
CA ILE A 59 -10.47 4.77 -10.49
C ILE A 59 -11.42 3.68 -10.02
N GLU A 60 -11.62 3.56 -8.70
CA GLU A 60 -12.53 2.58 -8.11
C GLU A 60 -13.02 3.05 -6.74
N GLU A 61 -14.33 2.97 -6.52
CA GLU A 61 -14.95 3.10 -5.20
C GLU A 61 -15.09 1.72 -4.58
N THR A 62 -14.47 1.48 -3.43
CA THR A 62 -14.64 0.21 -2.71
C THR A 62 -15.38 0.43 -1.39
N THR A 63 -15.85 -0.66 -0.79
CA THR A 63 -16.52 -0.64 0.51
C THR A 63 -15.69 0.04 1.61
N THR A 64 -14.36 -0.04 1.52
CA THR A 64 -13.43 0.50 2.52
C THR A 64 -12.93 1.91 2.19
N GLY A 65 -13.23 2.45 1.01
CA GLY A 65 -12.85 3.82 0.59
C GLY A 65 -12.49 3.88 -0.91
N PRO A 66 -12.06 5.05 -1.43
CA PRO A 66 -11.67 5.20 -2.83
C PRO A 66 -10.23 4.73 -3.10
N LEU A 67 -10.01 4.20 -4.31
CA LEU A 67 -8.70 3.95 -4.91
C LEU A 67 -8.42 5.03 -5.97
N PHE A 68 -7.26 5.68 -5.84
CA PHE A 68 -6.82 6.72 -6.76
C PHE A 68 -5.71 6.20 -7.68
N HIS A 69 -5.79 6.58 -8.95
CA HIS A 69 -4.63 6.64 -9.82
C HIS A 69 -4.04 8.05 -9.72
N ILE A 70 -2.86 8.15 -9.12
CA ILE A 70 -2.16 9.41 -8.87
C ILE A 70 -1.03 9.63 -9.87
N GLN A 71 -0.62 10.88 -10.02
CA GLN A 71 0.66 11.22 -10.63
C GLN A 71 1.79 10.45 -9.93
N PRO A 72 2.83 10.01 -10.67
CA PRO A 72 3.91 9.22 -10.10
C PRO A 72 4.52 9.91 -8.88
N LEU A 73 4.55 9.19 -7.76
CA LEU A 73 5.25 9.60 -6.57
C LEU A 73 6.51 8.76 -6.42
N HIS A 74 7.67 9.40 -6.60
CA HIS A 74 8.96 8.75 -6.42
C HIS A 74 9.17 8.38 -4.95
N THR A 75 9.39 7.10 -4.66
CA THR A 75 9.64 6.57 -3.32
C THR A 75 10.96 5.80 -3.26
N VAL A 76 11.37 5.35 -2.06
CA VAL A 76 12.52 4.45 -1.90
C VAL A 76 12.41 3.11 -2.65
N ALA A 77 11.21 2.72 -3.07
CA ALA A 77 10.97 1.46 -3.76
C ALA A 77 10.41 1.66 -5.18
N GLY A 78 10.73 2.80 -5.81
CA GLY A 78 10.25 3.14 -7.15
C GLY A 78 9.00 4.02 -7.15
N ASP A 79 8.35 4.09 -8.30
CA ASP A 79 7.22 5.01 -8.53
C ASP A 79 5.91 4.41 -8.05
N LEU A 80 5.31 5.04 -7.04
CA LEU A 80 3.95 4.73 -6.64
C LEU A 80 2.94 5.45 -7.53
N ARG A 81 1.95 4.71 -8.03
CA ARG A 81 0.85 5.25 -8.88
C ARG A 81 -0.55 4.94 -8.36
N LEU A 82 -0.70 3.93 -7.51
CA LEU A 82 -1.98 3.57 -6.91
C LEU A 82 -1.97 3.92 -5.43
N LEU A 83 -2.92 4.76 -5.01
CA LEU A 83 -3.08 5.18 -3.63
C LEU A 83 -4.49 4.91 -3.14
N LYS A 84 -4.63 4.09 -2.11
CA LYS A 84 -5.90 3.86 -1.43
C LYS A 84 -6.02 4.70 -0.18
N ILE A 85 -7.17 5.33 0.02
CA ILE A 85 -7.51 5.96 1.30
C ILE A 85 -8.64 5.15 1.92
N ARG A 86 -8.37 4.49 3.05
CA ARG A 86 -9.36 3.71 3.78
C ARG A 86 -10.05 4.56 4.86
N ARG A 87 -11.34 4.32 5.03
CA ARG A 87 -12.15 4.83 6.14
C ARG A 87 -11.56 4.37 7.48
N PRO A 88 -11.83 5.10 8.57
CA PRO A 88 -11.38 4.70 9.89
C PRO A 88 -11.87 3.32 10.29
N ASP A 89 -10.95 2.54 10.84
CA ASP A 89 -11.15 1.18 11.30
C ASP A 89 -10.39 1.05 12.63
N THR A 90 -11.13 0.92 13.73
CA THR A 90 -10.55 0.87 15.09
C THR A 90 -9.67 -0.36 15.32
N THR A 91 -9.74 -1.37 14.44
CA THR A 91 -8.88 -2.56 14.50
C THR A 91 -7.53 -2.36 13.81
N ARG A 92 -7.32 -1.22 13.13
CA ARG A 92 -6.11 -0.90 12.37
C ARG A 92 -5.40 0.32 12.95
N THR A 93 -4.40 0.05 13.80
CA THR A 93 -3.60 1.09 14.46
C THR A 93 -2.41 1.54 13.62
N GLU A 94 -2.11 0.82 12.54
CA GLU A 94 -1.06 1.16 11.59
C GLU A 94 -1.46 2.39 10.74
N LEU A 95 -0.46 3.08 10.21
CA LEU A 95 -0.70 4.20 9.29
C LEU A 95 -1.17 3.74 7.90
N GLY A 96 -0.88 2.49 7.54
CA GLY A 96 -1.10 1.97 6.20
C GLY A 96 -0.23 0.77 5.86
N ASP A 97 -0.35 0.32 4.61
CA ASP A 97 0.41 -0.78 4.01
C ASP A 97 0.89 -0.42 2.59
N ALA A 98 1.75 -1.25 2.01
CA ALA A 98 2.19 -1.11 0.63
C ALA A 98 2.45 -2.48 -0.01
N ASP A 99 2.07 -2.58 -1.27
CA ASP A 99 2.23 -3.80 -2.07
C ASP A 99 3.37 -3.62 -3.07
N PHE A 100 4.14 -4.70 -3.24
CA PHE A 100 5.29 -4.76 -4.13
C PHE A 100 5.06 -5.78 -5.23
N THR A 101 5.50 -5.46 -6.44
CA THR A 101 5.42 -6.38 -7.57
C THR A 101 6.66 -7.26 -7.59
N VAL A 102 6.44 -8.58 -7.56
CA VAL A 102 7.50 -9.59 -7.69
C VAL A 102 7.46 -10.17 -9.10
N GLU A 103 8.61 -10.24 -9.77
CA GLU A 103 8.69 -10.71 -11.17
C GLU A 103 8.28 -12.17 -11.32
N ARG A 104 8.72 -13.04 -10.40
CA ARG A 104 8.51 -14.50 -10.46
C ARG A 104 7.62 -14.98 -9.32
N TYR A 105 6.36 -14.55 -9.33
CA TYR A 105 5.41 -14.84 -8.26
C TYR A 105 5.31 -16.33 -7.89
N SER A 106 5.29 -17.25 -8.86
CA SER A 106 5.20 -18.69 -8.58
C SER A 106 6.43 -19.22 -7.81
N GLU A 107 7.63 -18.72 -8.10
CA GLU A 107 8.86 -19.07 -7.39
C GLU A 107 8.85 -18.44 -5.99
N PHE A 108 8.46 -17.18 -5.90
CA PHE A 108 8.32 -16.46 -4.64
C PHE A 108 7.33 -17.17 -3.70
N LYS A 109 6.14 -17.53 -4.19
CA LYS A 109 5.13 -18.27 -3.43
C LYS A 109 5.69 -19.59 -2.89
N LYS A 110 6.31 -20.42 -3.74
CA LYS A 110 6.93 -21.68 -3.32
C LYS A 110 7.97 -21.49 -2.20
N ARG A 111 8.72 -20.39 -2.23
CA ARG A 111 9.79 -20.11 -1.28
C ARG A 111 9.33 -19.54 0.05
N TYR A 112 8.29 -18.69 0.05
CA TYR A 112 7.92 -17.86 1.19
C TYR A 112 6.58 -18.20 1.84
N VAL A 113 5.58 -18.69 1.08
CA VAL A 113 4.20 -18.80 1.61
C VAL A 113 4.06 -19.77 2.79
N SER A 114 4.94 -20.78 2.88
CA SER A 114 4.95 -21.76 3.97
C SER A 114 5.76 -21.31 5.19
N ARG A 115 6.42 -20.14 5.14
CA ARG A 115 7.20 -19.60 6.25
C ARG A 115 6.30 -18.88 7.24
N THR A 116 6.64 -18.95 8.53
CA THR A 116 5.97 -18.17 9.59
C THR A 116 5.99 -16.68 9.25
N GLY A 117 4.84 -16.02 9.44
CA GLY A 117 4.64 -14.61 9.13
C GLY A 117 4.16 -14.36 7.70
N PHE A 118 4.03 -15.37 6.84
CA PHE A 118 3.45 -15.18 5.51
C PHE A 118 2.07 -15.83 5.42
N LYS A 119 1.15 -15.16 4.72
CA LYS A 119 -0.22 -15.62 4.52
C LYS A 119 -0.63 -15.45 3.07
N LEU A 120 -1.18 -16.52 2.47
CA LEU A 120 -1.79 -16.43 1.15
C LEU A 120 -3.16 -15.76 1.26
N VAL A 121 -3.39 -14.74 0.43
CA VAL A 121 -4.65 -14.00 0.35
C VAL A 121 -5.23 -14.19 -1.05
N PRO A 122 -6.19 -15.12 -1.23
CA PRO A 122 -6.87 -15.29 -2.50
C PRO A 122 -7.82 -14.10 -2.74
N ARG A 123 -7.81 -13.59 -3.98
CA ARG A 123 -8.79 -12.64 -4.52
C ARG A 123 -9.49 -13.30 -5.70
N GLU A 124 -10.54 -12.66 -6.20
CA GLU A 124 -11.35 -13.22 -7.30
C GLU A 124 -10.52 -13.51 -8.56
N ASN A 125 -9.60 -12.60 -8.92
CA ASN A 125 -8.85 -12.66 -10.17
C ASN A 125 -7.33 -12.84 -10.00
N PHE A 126 -6.84 -12.85 -8.76
CA PHE A 126 -5.41 -12.98 -8.46
C PHE A 126 -5.19 -13.43 -7.02
N GLU A 127 -3.94 -13.70 -6.65
CA GLU A 127 -3.56 -13.99 -5.27
C GLU A 127 -2.42 -13.08 -4.83
N MET A 128 -2.41 -12.76 -3.55
CA MET A 128 -1.36 -11.98 -2.91
C MET A 128 -0.77 -12.78 -1.75
N ILE A 129 0.44 -12.41 -1.34
CA ILE A 129 1.04 -12.94 -0.12
C ILE A 129 1.26 -11.75 0.81
N GLU A 130 0.62 -11.81 1.96
CA GLU A 130 0.73 -10.83 3.04
C GLU A 130 1.83 -11.26 4.01
N LEU A 131 2.63 -10.30 4.47
CA LEU A 131 3.55 -10.47 5.59
C LEU A 131 2.83 -9.93 6.84
N VAL A 132 2.46 -10.85 7.74
CA VAL A 132 1.63 -10.65 8.94
C VAL A 132 2.47 -10.38 10.18
#